data_AF-A0A964NPQ2-F1
#
_entry.id   AF-A0A964NPQ2-F1
#
_cell.length_a   1.000
_cell.length_b   1.000
_cell.length_c   1.000
_cell.angle_alpha   90.00
_cell.angle_beta   90.00
_cell.angle_gamma   90.00
#
_symmetry.space_group_name_H-M   'P 1'
#
loop_
_entity.id
_entity.type
_entity.pdbx_description
1 polymer ?
#
loop_
_entity_poly.entity_id
_entity_poly.type
_entity_poly.pdbx_seq_one_letter_code
_entity_poly.pdbx_strand_id
1 'polypeptide(L)'
;MRRILRAFLLSGICFVALSVNNAASAQPDPRVTAALGTLDLVMTLVWTSVFAIGECAEGDLGGWFLVISTIDRRHANCVKQDARWAALSQGWEKEEAVARARKMVDAGVGSFAYIRAMEELPRKIPGPAAIKSFCSAAPWKILLKPNAASAQELETFAEPINLMSGVRSLGLEREWADAPCDKSFWPPDFVLKRR
;
A
#
# COMPACT_ATOMS: atom_id res chain seq x y z
N MET A 1 38.89 -36.63 -59.37
CA MET A 1 37.54 -36.73 -58.77
C MET A 1 37.20 -35.40 -58.12
N ARG A 2 36.03 -34.84 -58.44
CA ARG A 2 35.26 -33.78 -57.74
C ARG A 2 35.97 -32.43 -57.53
N ARG A 3 35.71 -31.48 -58.43
CA ARG A 3 34.73 -30.35 -58.29
C ARG A 3 35.33 -29.18 -57.48
N ILE A 4 35.71 -28.05 -58.08
CA ILE A 4 34.83 -26.98 -58.64
C ILE A 4 34.03 -26.32 -57.48
N LEU A 5 34.00 -25.01 -57.17
CA LEU A 5 34.10 -23.75 -57.93
C LEU A 5 34.23 -22.57 -56.91
N ARG A 6 34.96 -21.49 -57.30
CA ARG A 6 34.65 -20.02 -57.25
C ARG A 6 33.87 -19.42 -56.05
N ALA A 7 34.39 -18.40 -55.36
CA ALA A 7 34.52 -16.96 -55.73
C ALA A 7 33.21 -16.13 -55.57
N PHE A 8 33.40 -14.81 -55.37
CA PHE A 8 32.47 -13.68 -55.22
C PHE A 8 32.23 -13.23 -53.76
N LEU A 9 32.79 -12.11 -53.28
CA LEU A 9 32.55 -10.67 -53.58
C LEU A 9 31.20 -10.12 -53.07
N LEU A 10 31.35 -9.11 -52.20
CA LEU A 10 30.56 -7.88 -52.07
C LEU A 10 29.17 -7.89 -51.41
N SER A 11 28.98 -6.79 -50.67
CA SER A 11 27.72 -6.11 -50.32
C SER A 11 26.89 -6.64 -49.16
N GLY A 12 26.85 -5.83 -48.11
CA GLY A 12 25.89 -5.98 -47.02
C GLY A 12 26.10 -4.95 -45.92
N ILE A 13 26.07 -3.65 -46.27
CA ILE A 13 25.89 -2.56 -45.29
C ILE A 13 24.51 -2.78 -44.67
N CYS A 14 24.46 -3.45 -43.52
CA CYS A 14 23.24 -3.59 -42.75
C CYS A 14 23.07 -2.27 -41.98
N PHE A 15 22.27 -1.38 -42.56
CA PHE A 15 21.68 -0.23 -41.86
C PHE A 15 20.91 -0.79 -40.66
N VAL A 16 21.53 -0.76 -39.46
CA VAL A 16 20.78 -0.90 -38.22
C VAL A 16 20.03 0.41 -38.08
N ALA A 17 18.79 0.42 -38.57
CA ALA A 17 17.82 1.43 -38.20
C ALA A 17 17.67 1.33 -36.67
N LEU A 18 18.37 2.22 -35.96
CA LEU A 18 18.06 2.58 -34.59
C LEU A 18 16.63 3.12 -34.62
N SER A 19 15.66 2.23 -34.42
CA SER A 19 14.37 2.63 -33.88
C SER A 19 14.68 3.26 -32.54
N VAL A 20 14.83 4.58 -32.55
CA VAL A 20 14.72 5.43 -31.38
C VAL A 20 13.30 5.18 -30.90
N ASN A 21 13.13 4.14 -30.08
CA ASN A 21 11.97 4.02 -29.24
C ASN A 21 12.02 5.30 -28.43
N ASN A 22 11.22 6.28 -28.86
CA ASN A 22 10.67 7.28 -27.99
C ASN A 22 10.09 6.51 -26.80
N ALA A 23 10.92 6.24 -25.80
CA ALA A 23 10.51 6.32 -24.42
C ALA A 23 10.08 7.77 -24.23
N ALA A 24 8.92 8.10 -24.82
CA ALA A 24 8.07 9.13 -24.27
C ALA A 24 8.05 8.80 -22.80
N SER A 25 8.65 9.67 -21.98
CA SER A 25 8.49 9.60 -20.55
C SER A 25 6.99 9.62 -20.35
N ALA A 26 6.42 8.43 -20.16
CA ALA A 26 4.99 8.28 -19.95
C ALA A 26 4.75 9.10 -18.69
N GLN A 27 4.14 10.27 -18.84
CA GLN A 27 3.90 11.12 -17.69
C GLN A 27 3.15 10.27 -16.65
N PRO A 28 3.57 10.30 -15.39
CA PRO A 28 2.91 9.55 -14.34
C PRO A 28 1.42 9.83 -14.41
N ASP A 29 0.59 8.79 -14.46
CA ASP A 29 -0.84 8.96 -14.48
C ASP A 29 -1.24 9.80 -13.24
N PRO A 30 -1.91 10.95 -13.42
CA PRO A 30 -2.23 11.83 -12.30
C PRO A 30 -3.13 11.14 -11.27
N ARG A 31 -3.95 10.17 -11.68
CA ARG A 31 -4.81 9.38 -10.77
C ARG A 31 -3.96 8.50 -9.87
N VAL A 32 -2.93 7.86 -10.44
CA VAL A 32 -1.99 7.00 -9.70
C VAL A 32 -1.13 7.84 -8.77
N THR A 33 -0.62 8.99 -9.24
CA THR A 33 0.21 9.90 -8.44
C THR A 33 -0.55 10.46 -7.24
N ALA A 34 -1.80 10.88 -7.43
CA ALA A 34 -2.67 11.34 -6.34
C ALA A 34 -2.97 10.21 -5.35
N ALA A 35 -3.15 8.98 -5.83
CA ALA A 35 -3.41 7.83 -4.98
C ALA A 35 -2.21 7.46 -4.10
N LEU A 36 -0.98 7.51 -4.64
CA LEU A 36 0.25 7.17 -3.93
C LEU A 36 0.45 7.98 -2.64
N GLY A 37 0.28 9.30 -2.71
CA GLY A 37 0.52 10.17 -1.55
C GLY A 37 -0.42 9.87 -0.38
N THR A 38 -1.70 9.60 -0.67
CA THR A 38 -2.67 9.19 0.35
C THR A 38 -2.44 7.76 0.81
N LEU A 39 -1.99 6.86 -0.07
CA LEU A 39 -1.78 5.45 0.24
C LEU A 39 -0.67 5.29 1.27
N ASP A 40 0.45 6.00 1.10
CA ASP A 40 1.55 5.95 2.07
C ASP A 40 1.09 6.37 3.48
N LEU A 41 0.27 7.42 3.58
CA LEU A 41 -0.32 7.86 4.84
C LEU A 41 -1.29 6.82 5.42
N VAL A 42 -2.22 6.29 4.62
CA VAL A 42 -3.18 5.25 5.03
C VAL A 42 -2.44 4.04 5.56
N MET A 43 -1.54 3.50 4.73
CA MET A 43 -0.74 2.34 5.08
C MET A 43 0.07 2.64 6.33
N THR A 44 0.55 3.89 6.49
CA THR A 44 1.30 4.32 7.66
C THR A 44 0.48 4.28 8.96
N LEU A 45 -0.78 4.67 8.89
CA LEU A 45 -1.69 4.62 10.04
C LEU A 45 -2.08 3.18 10.36
N VAL A 46 -2.27 2.34 9.33
CA VAL A 46 -2.68 0.94 9.50
C VAL A 46 -1.59 0.12 10.20
N TRP A 47 -0.37 0.05 9.67
CA TRP A 47 0.70 -0.79 10.27
C TRP A 47 1.09 -0.33 11.68
N THR A 48 1.13 0.99 11.95
CA THR A 48 1.44 1.51 13.31
C THR A 48 0.32 1.21 14.29
N SER A 49 -0.94 1.26 13.86
CA SER A 49 -2.09 0.90 14.69
C SER A 49 -2.10 -0.59 15.03
N VAL A 50 -1.85 -1.46 14.05
CA VAL A 50 -1.73 -2.90 14.27
C VAL A 50 -0.62 -3.21 15.28
N PHE A 51 0.54 -2.58 15.13
CA PHE A 51 1.65 -2.75 16.07
C PHE A 51 1.32 -2.20 17.47
N ALA A 52 0.70 -1.03 17.55
CA ALA A 52 0.26 -0.43 18.82
C ALA A 52 -0.78 -1.29 19.55
N ILE A 53 -1.63 -2.04 18.83
CA ILE A 53 -2.55 -3.01 19.44
C ILE A 53 -1.80 -4.19 20.06
N GLY A 54 -0.72 -4.63 19.44
CA GLY A 54 0.11 -5.73 19.96
C GLY A 54 0.94 -5.33 21.18
N GLU A 55 1.44 -4.10 21.21
CA GLU A 55 2.50 -3.70 22.16
C GLU A 55 2.08 -2.64 23.20
N CYS A 56 1.10 -1.79 22.90
CA CYS A 56 0.86 -0.56 23.67
C CYS A 56 -0.50 -0.50 24.35
N ALA A 57 -1.55 -1.01 23.69
CA ALA A 57 -2.91 -0.90 24.18
C ALA A 57 -3.80 -1.97 23.58
N GLU A 58 -4.89 -2.34 24.25
CA GLU A 58 -5.92 -3.13 23.61
C GLU A 58 -6.62 -2.33 22.49
N GLY A 59 -7.02 -3.00 21.41
CA GLY A 59 -7.80 -2.41 20.32
C GLY A 59 -8.51 -3.47 19.48
N ASP A 60 -9.26 -3.03 18.48
CA ASP A 60 -9.98 -3.92 17.55
C ASP A 60 -9.09 -4.34 16.39
N LEU A 61 -8.28 -5.38 16.61
CA LEU A 61 -7.41 -5.93 15.55
C LEU A 61 -8.22 -6.48 14.36
N GLY A 62 -9.41 -7.02 14.61
CA GLY A 62 -10.31 -7.54 13.57
C GLY A 62 -10.76 -6.45 12.61
N GLY A 63 -11.16 -5.29 13.13
CA GLY A 63 -11.49 -4.11 12.33
C GLY A 63 -10.34 -3.64 11.45
N TRP A 64 -9.11 -3.63 11.96
CA TRP A 64 -7.92 -3.28 11.15
C TRP A 64 -7.63 -4.31 10.06
N PHE A 65 -7.84 -5.60 10.31
CA PHE A 65 -7.75 -6.60 9.26
C PHE A 65 -8.77 -6.39 8.15
N LEU A 66 -9.99 -5.94 8.47
CA LEU A 66 -10.97 -5.57 7.46
C LEU A 66 -10.47 -4.41 6.59
N VAL A 67 -9.95 -3.33 7.20
CA VAL A 67 -9.35 -2.20 6.45
C VAL A 67 -8.29 -2.69 5.48
N ILE A 68 -7.35 -3.49 5.98
CA ILE A 68 -6.25 -4.04 5.21
C ILE A 68 -6.78 -4.90 4.04
N SER A 69 -7.73 -5.81 4.30
CA SER A 69 -8.33 -6.65 3.26
C SER A 69 -9.06 -5.86 2.18
N THR A 70 -9.77 -4.79 2.56
CA THR A 70 -10.53 -3.96 1.62
C THR A 70 -9.61 -3.17 0.71
N ILE A 71 -8.49 -2.63 1.23
CA ILE A 71 -7.47 -1.92 0.44
C ILE A 71 -6.80 -2.88 -0.56
N ASP A 72 -6.41 -4.08 -0.12
CA ASP A 72 -5.78 -5.08 -1.00
C ASP A 72 -6.74 -5.52 -2.11
N ARG A 73 -8.02 -5.71 -1.79
CA ARG A 73 -9.06 -6.02 -2.78
C ARG A 73 -9.22 -4.88 -3.78
N ARG A 74 -9.27 -3.63 -3.33
CA ARG A 74 -9.31 -2.45 -4.21
C ARG A 74 -8.11 -2.43 -5.15
N HIS A 75 -6.92 -2.64 -4.62
CA HIS A 75 -5.68 -2.69 -5.40
C HIS A 75 -5.73 -3.77 -6.48
N ALA A 76 -6.07 -5.01 -6.10
CA ALA A 76 -6.18 -6.12 -7.04
C ALA A 76 -7.21 -5.87 -8.16
N ASN A 77 -8.38 -5.31 -7.80
CA ASN A 77 -9.40 -4.93 -8.77
C ASN A 77 -8.90 -3.86 -9.74
N CYS A 78 -8.23 -2.81 -9.24
CA CYS A 78 -7.70 -1.75 -10.08
C CYS A 78 -6.59 -2.23 -11.03
N VAL A 79 -5.66 -3.05 -10.55
CA VAL A 79 -4.60 -3.65 -11.39
C VAL A 79 -5.20 -4.50 -12.52
N LYS A 80 -6.27 -5.24 -12.24
CA LYS A 80 -6.99 -6.04 -13.25
C LYS A 80 -7.62 -5.18 -14.36
N GLN A 81 -8.07 -3.97 -14.03
CA GLN A 81 -8.72 -3.06 -14.98
C GLN A 81 -7.71 -2.20 -15.76
N ASP A 82 -6.63 -1.74 -15.12
CA ASP A 82 -5.59 -0.90 -15.72
C ASP A 82 -4.23 -1.18 -15.05
N ALA A 83 -3.28 -1.73 -15.80
CA ALA A 83 -1.99 -2.16 -15.29
C ALA A 83 -1.15 -1.02 -14.68
N ARG A 84 -1.45 0.25 -14.99
CA ARG A 84 -0.77 1.40 -14.38
C ARG A 84 -0.97 1.46 -12.87
N TRP A 85 -2.06 0.90 -12.34
CA TRP A 85 -2.31 0.82 -10.91
C TRP A 85 -1.31 -0.05 -10.15
N ALA A 86 -0.56 -0.93 -10.84
CA ALA A 86 0.48 -1.74 -10.20
C ALA A 86 1.58 -0.88 -9.55
N ALA A 87 1.75 0.37 -9.99
CA ALA A 87 2.68 1.32 -9.38
C ALA A 87 2.36 1.60 -7.90
N LEU A 88 1.12 1.39 -7.44
CA LEU A 88 0.76 1.55 -6.02
C LEU A 88 1.43 0.54 -5.09
N SER A 89 1.88 -0.60 -5.64
CA SER A 89 2.59 -1.63 -4.89
C SER A 89 4.11 -1.45 -4.86
N GLN A 90 4.65 -0.41 -5.51
CA GLN A 90 6.09 -0.13 -5.48
C GLN A 90 6.57 0.12 -4.05
N GLY A 91 7.63 -0.56 -3.63
CA GLY A 91 8.15 -0.51 -2.27
C GLY A 91 7.48 -1.49 -1.29
N TRP A 92 6.61 -2.38 -1.78
CA TRP A 92 5.94 -3.45 -1.01
C TRP A 92 6.28 -4.85 -1.52
N GLU A 93 7.25 -4.98 -2.43
CA GLU A 93 7.56 -6.23 -3.14
C GLU A 93 8.00 -7.34 -2.18
N LYS A 94 8.70 -6.97 -1.10
CA LYS A 94 9.14 -7.92 -0.07
C LYS A 94 7.95 -8.45 0.72
N GLU A 95 7.07 -7.56 1.14
CA GLU A 95 5.85 -7.90 1.86
C GLU A 95 4.96 -8.79 0.98
N GLU A 96 4.85 -8.48 -0.31
CA GLU A 96 4.12 -9.31 -1.26
C GLU A 96 4.69 -10.71 -1.41
N ALA A 97 6.02 -10.84 -1.51
CA ALA A 97 6.66 -12.14 -1.58
C ALA A 97 6.39 -12.97 -0.30
N VAL A 98 6.47 -12.35 0.88
CA VAL A 98 6.20 -13.02 2.16
C VAL A 98 4.72 -13.42 2.26
N ALA A 99 3.81 -12.55 1.84
CA ALA A 99 2.38 -12.80 1.81
C ALA A 99 2.00 -14.04 1.00
N ARG A 100 2.55 -14.12 -0.21
CA ARG A 100 2.34 -15.24 -1.13
C ARG A 100 2.93 -16.52 -0.58
N ALA A 101 4.16 -16.48 -0.05
CA ALA A 101 4.81 -17.64 0.58
C ALA A 101 4.00 -18.19 1.76
N ARG A 102 3.32 -17.32 2.52
CA ARG A 102 2.46 -17.68 3.66
C ARG A 102 1.01 -17.97 3.28
N LYS A 103 0.65 -17.96 1.99
CA LYS A 103 -0.72 -18.14 1.48
C LYS A 103 -1.74 -17.17 2.11
N MET A 104 -1.29 -15.97 2.45
CA MET A 104 -2.15 -14.92 3.05
C MET A 104 -3.02 -14.24 1.99
N VAL A 105 -2.51 -14.17 0.75
CA VAL A 105 -3.18 -13.56 -0.41
C VAL A 105 -4.45 -14.34 -0.78
N ASP A 106 -4.43 -15.67 -0.69
CA ASP A 106 -5.58 -16.53 -1.01
C ASP A 106 -6.66 -16.53 0.10
N ALA A 107 -6.29 -16.14 1.32
CA ALA A 107 -7.18 -16.08 2.48
C ALA A 107 -7.92 -14.73 2.60
N GLY A 108 -7.73 -13.80 1.67
CA GLY A 108 -8.29 -12.45 1.75
C GLY A 108 -7.71 -11.62 2.90
N VAL A 109 -6.58 -12.04 3.47
CA VAL A 109 -5.89 -11.30 4.52
C VAL A 109 -4.95 -10.33 3.83
N GLY A 110 -5.34 -9.06 3.83
CA GLY A 110 -4.54 -8.03 3.18
C GLY A 110 -3.13 -8.00 3.79
N SER A 111 -2.15 -8.09 2.94
CA SER A 111 -0.91 -8.75 3.31
C SER A 111 0.22 -7.76 3.53
N PHE A 112 0.19 -6.61 2.85
CA PHE A 112 1.34 -5.71 2.83
C PHE A 112 1.48 -4.91 4.13
N ALA A 113 0.41 -4.22 4.55
CA ALA A 113 0.44 -3.44 5.80
C ALA A 113 0.64 -4.33 7.04
N TYR A 114 0.04 -5.52 7.05
CA TYR A 114 0.16 -6.44 8.18
C TYR A 114 1.57 -7.01 8.32
N ILE A 115 2.18 -7.47 7.22
CA ILE A 115 3.56 -8.00 7.25
C ILE A 115 4.53 -6.89 7.69
N ARG A 116 4.36 -5.68 7.16
CA ARG A 116 5.14 -4.52 7.58
C ARG A 116 4.95 -4.21 9.08
N ALA A 117 3.73 -4.30 9.61
CA ALA A 117 3.47 -4.14 11.05
C ALA A 117 4.17 -5.20 11.91
N MET A 118 4.12 -6.47 11.49
CA MET A 118 4.60 -7.60 12.29
C MET A 118 6.09 -7.90 12.11
N GLU A 119 6.73 -7.42 11.05
CA GLU A 119 8.13 -7.74 10.76
C GLU A 119 9.05 -6.53 10.65
N GLU A 120 8.55 -5.41 10.14
CA GLU A 120 9.39 -4.23 9.93
C GLU A 120 9.40 -3.31 11.14
N LEU A 121 8.24 -3.03 11.76
CA LEU A 121 8.21 -2.22 12.99
C LEU A 121 9.01 -2.83 14.12
N PRO A 122 8.90 -4.14 14.44
CA PRO A 122 9.73 -4.74 15.49
C PRO A 122 11.24 -4.62 15.21
N ARG A 123 11.65 -4.60 13.94
CA ARG A 123 13.06 -4.38 13.56
C ARG A 123 13.48 -2.92 13.72
N LYS A 124 12.58 -1.96 13.42
CA LYS A 124 12.82 -0.52 13.57
C LYS A 124 12.69 -0.03 15.01
N ILE A 125 11.94 -0.74 15.85
CA ILE A 125 11.67 -0.44 17.24
C ILE A 125 12.17 -1.62 18.10
N PRO A 126 13.49 -1.89 18.12
CA PRO A 126 14.01 -3.09 18.74
C PRO A 126 14.04 -2.96 20.27
N GLY A 127 13.41 -3.92 20.93
CA GLY A 127 13.54 -4.15 22.37
C GLY A 127 12.68 -3.23 23.26
N PRO A 128 12.64 -3.52 24.58
CA PRO A 128 11.63 -2.95 25.48
C PRO A 128 11.68 -1.41 25.61
N ALA A 129 12.88 -0.82 25.55
CA ALA A 129 13.04 0.63 25.67
C ALA A 129 12.47 1.38 24.45
N ALA A 130 12.72 0.87 23.24
CA ALA A 130 12.19 1.44 22.01
C ALA A 130 10.66 1.28 21.95
N ILE A 131 10.14 0.11 22.34
CA ILE A 131 8.70 -0.14 22.42
C ILE A 131 8.04 0.83 23.40
N LYS A 132 8.60 1.01 24.61
CA LYS A 132 8.11 1.99 25.57
C LYS A 132 8.07 3.41 24.99
N SER A 133 9.12 3.80 24.26
CA SER A 133 9.17 5.11 23.58
C SER A 133 8.06 5.25 22.54
N PHE A 134 7.83 4.23 21.72
CA PHE A 134 6.76 4.20 20.73
C PHE A 134 5.37 4.28 21.39
N CYS A 135 5.14 3.51 22.45
CA CYS A 135 3.86 3.50 23.17
C CYS A 135 3.59 4.83 23.90
N SER A 136 4.62 5.61 24.20
CA SER A 136 4.48 6.94 24.82
C SER A 136 4.39 8.08 23.80
N ALA A 137 4.71 7.82 22.53
CA ALA A 137 4.78 8.86 21.49
C ALA A 137 3.41 9.34 21.01
N ALA A 138 2.36 8.57 21.25
CA ALA A 138 0.99 8.91 20.89
C ALA A 138 -0.01 8.35 21.91
N PRO A 139 -1.19 8.96 22.05
CA PRO A 139 -2.23 8.49 22.97
C PRO A 139 -2.98 7.27 22.41
N TRP A 140 -2.25 6.17 22.14
CA TRP A 140 -2.75 4.99 21.41
C TRP A 140 -4.07 4.46 21.93
N LYS A 141 -4.28 4.44 23.26
CA LYS A 141 -5.55 3.99 23.86
C LYS A 141 -6.74 4.81 23.36
N ILE A 142 -6.61 6.13 23.35
CA ILE A 142 -7.67 7.06 22.89
C ILE A 142 -7.83 6.95 21.38
N LEU A 143 -6.71 6.91 20.64
CA LEU A 143 -6.75 6.79 19.19
C LEU A 143 -7.41 5.49 18.76
N LEU A 144 -7.11 4.36 19.39
CA LEU A 144 -7.61 3.03 19.02
C LEU A 144 -8.99 2.71 19.60
N LYS A 145 -9.37 3.30 20.75
CA LYS A 145 -10.67 3.11 21.41
C LYS A 145 -11.30 4.47 21.82
N PRO A 146 -11.71 5.32 20.87
CA PRO A 146 -12.21 6.66 21.18
C PRO A 146 -13.53 6.65 21.96
N ASN A 147 -14.33 5.60 21.83
CA ASN A 147 -15.58 5.42 22.58
C ASN A 147 -15.38 5.30 24.10
N ALA A 148 -14.17 5.01 24.56
CA ALA A 148 -13.81 4.94 25.97
C ALA A 148 -13.16 6.23 26.50
N ALA A 149 -13.02 7.26 25.66
CA ALA A 149 -12.40 8.53 26.02
C ALA A 149 -13.42 9.50 26.68
N SER A 150 -12.93 10.33 27.58
CA SER A 150 -13.70 11.45 28.14
C SER A 150 -13.98 12.52 27.09
N ALA A 151 -14.98 13.38 27.35
CA ALA A 151 -15.30 14.50 26.45
C ALA A 151 -14.09 15.43 26.19
N GLN A 152 -13.29 15.69 27.22
CA GLN A 152 -12.09 16.52 27.10
C GLN A 152 -11.00 15.85 26.24
N GLU A 153 -10.82 14.53 26.36
CA GLU A 153 -9.90 13.78 25.50
C GLU A 153 -10.38 13.75 24.05
N LEU A 154 -11.70 13.58 23.83
CA LEU A 154 -12.28 13.64 22.48
C LEU A 154 -12.08 15.00 21.82
N GLU A 155 -12.20 16.09 22.57
CA GLU A 155 -11.92 17.44 22.08
C GLU A 155 -10.43 17.64 21.81
N THR A 156 -9.57 17.26 22.75
CA THR A 156 -8.10 17.41 22.65
C THR A 156 -7.52 16.63 21.47
N PHE A 157 -8.04 15.43 21.22
CA PHE A 157 -7.54 14.51 20.19
C PHE A 157 -8.51 14.38 19.01
N ALA A 158 -9.39 15.35 18.78
CA ALA A 158 -10.42 15.28 17.74
C ALA A 158 -9.83 15.01 16.34
N GLU A 159 -8.79 15.73 15.95
CA GLU A 159 -8.14 15.57 14.64
C GLU A 159 -7.55 14.17 14.43
N PRO A 160 -6.67 13.65 15.30
CA PRO A 160 -6.10 12.32 15.09
C PRO A 160 -7.14 11.20 15.25
N ILE A 161 -8.18 11.38 16.08
CA ILE A 161 -9.33 10.46 16.14
C ILE A 161 -10.07 10.44 14.81
N ASN A 162 -10.36 11.60 14.22
CA ASN A 162 -11.06 11.70 12.95
C ASN A 162 -10.23 11.08 11.81
N LEU A 163 -8.92 11.31 11.78
CA LEU A 163 -8.00 10.72 10.81
C LEU A 163 -8.03 9.18 10.90
N MET A 164 -7.90 8.64 12.11
CA MET A 164 -7.94 7.20 12.36
C MET A 164 -9.31 6.57 12.08
N SER A 165 -10.38 7.32 12.31
CA SER A 165 -11.75 6.89 12.01
C SER A 165 -12.01 6.85 10.51
N GLY A 166 -11.51 7.84 9.76
CA GLY A 166 -11.56 7.85 8.30
C GLY A 166 -10.83 6.66 7.68
N VAL A 167 -9.64 6.32 8.17
CA VAL A 167 -8.95 5.10 7.70
C VAL A 167 -9.71 3.84 8.08
N ARG A 168 -10.29 3.78 9.29
CA ARG A 168 -11.08 2.61 9.71
C ARG A 168 -12.35 2.40 8.92
N SER A 169 -13.01 3.47 8.47
CA SER A 169 -14.23 3.34 7.68
C SER A 169 -13.98 2.62 6.36
N LEU A 170 -12.77 2.69 5.78
CA LEU A 170 -12.41 1.91 4.58
C LEU A 170 -12.66 0.40 4.76
N GLY A 171 -12.55 -0.15 5.96
CA GLY A 171 -12.84 -1.56 6.22
C GLY A 171 -14.31 -1.94 6.01
N LEU A 172 -15.22 -0.95 6.01
CA LEU A 172 -16.66 -1.12 5.83
C LEU A 172 -17.10 -0.85 4.37
N GLU A 173 -16.25 -0.22 3.57
CA GLU A 173 -16.55 0.23 2.20
C GLU A 173 -16.34 -0.88 1.16
N ARG A 174 -17.15 -1.96 1.24
CA ARG A 174 -17.03 -3.09 0.29
C ARG A 174 -17.32 -2.70 -1.16
N GLU A 175 -18.31 -1.84 -1.37
CA GLU A 175 -18.69 -1.40 -2.71
C GLU A 175 -17.57 -0.61 -3.39
N TRP A 176 -16.83 0.20 -2.62
CA TRP A 176 -15.65 0.90 -3.10
C TRP A 176 -14.56 -0.05 -3.61
N ALA A 177 -14.28 -1.14 -2.89
CA ALA A 177 -13.26 -2.10 -3.30
C ALA A 177 -13.52 -2.71 -4.69
N ASP A 178 -14.80 -2.91 -5.03
CA ASP A 178 -15.22 -3.51 -6.29
C ASP A 178 -15.55 -2.49 -7.40
N ALA A 179 -15.69 -1.20 -7.06
CA ALA A 179 -16.05 -0.16 -8.00
C ALA A 179 -15.07 -0.03 -9.19
N PRO A 180 -15.47 0.59 -10.31
CA PRO A 180 -14.54 0.92 -11.40
C PRO A 180 -13.33 1.75 -10.92
N CYS A 181 -12.18 1.56 -11.56
CA CYS A 181 -10.93 2.28 -11.27
C CYS A 181 -10.56 3.29 -12.38
N ASP A 182 -11.57 3.80 -13.08
CA ASP A 182 -11.44 4.75 -14.19
C ASP A 182 -11.18 6.18 -13.73
N LYS A 183 -11.61 6.56 -12.52
CA LYS A 183 -11.49 7.94 -12.01
C LYS A 183 -10.54 8.10 -10.83
N SER A 184 -10.69 7.26 -9.80
CA SER A 184 -9.96 7.40 -8.53
C SER A 184 -9.68 6.05 -7.90
N PHE A 185 -8.60 5.94 -7.15
CA PHE A 185 -8.38 4.80 -6.25
C PHE A 185 -9.27 4.88 -5.03
N TRP A 186 -9.49 6.07 -4.46
CA TRP A 186 -10.17 6.29 -3.18
C TRP A 186 -11.70 6.42 -3.30
N PRO A 187 -12.46 6.14 -2.22
CA PRO A 187 -13.89 6.38 -2.20
C PRO A 187 -14.18 7.87 -2.43
N PRO A 188 -15.39 8.23 -2.93
CA PRO A 188 -15.85 9.61 -2.95
C PRO A 188 -15.72 10.25 -1.56
N ASP A 189 -15.31 11.51 -1.51
CA ASP A 189 -15.14 12.30 -0.27
C ASP A 189 -14.11 11.76 0.73
N PHE A 190 -13.34 10.72 0.38
CA PHE A 190 -12.24 10.26 1.21
C PHE A 190 -11.09 11.26 1.17
N VAL A 191 -10.95 12.00 2.26
CA VAL A 191 -9.97 13.07 2.40
C VAL A 191 -9.18 12.88 3.69
N LEU A 192 -7.90 12.51 3.54
CA LEU A 192 -6.92 12.57 4.62
C LEU A 192 -6.11 13.85 4.46
N LYS A 193 -6.56 14.94 5.11
CA LYS A 193 -5.78 16.18 5.15
C LYS A 193 -4.84 16.12 6.34
N ARG A 194 -3.54 15.89 6.08
CA ARG A 194 -2.50 16.34 7.02
C ARG A 194 -2.50 17.86 6.89
N ARG A 195 -3.04 18.59 7.87
CA ARG A 195 -2.92 20.06 7.89
C ARG A 195 -1.49 20.46 8.17
#